data_AF-K4P101-F1
#
_entry.id   AF-K4P101-F1
#
_cell.length_a   1.000
_cell.length_b   1.000
_cell.length_c   1.000
_cell.angle_alpha   90.00
_cell.angle_beta   90.00
_cell.angle_gamma   90.00
#
_symmetry.space_group_name_H-M   'P 1'
#
loop_
_entity.id
_entity.type
_entity.pdbx_description
1 polymer ?
#
loop_
_entity_poly.entity_id
_entity_poly.type
_entity_poly.pdbx_seq_one_letter_code
_entity_poly.pdbx_strand_id
1 'polypeptide(L)'
;MVGAVVKVLGISGSERPGGSTEKVLDHVGELVRAQGGEFSCVRLRDHEVTPCGACGDCNYRDRPCATRDDVPAIVERMVDADAIIYAAPVHGFGLAHKMQTFIERAGVGYLRFERPLANKVGGVIVISRRYNEMAVYNQLVLNLLLNRMIVVGSGFPALLRGGHPDEWRQDAEGVSSLDRMVRRTLDMARLLRSNATASGEPVLPLDDVNERQARPRAVARAAGR
;
A
#
# COMPACT_ATOMS: atom_id res chain seq x y z
N MET A 1 -8.13 -23.95 16.70
CA MET A 1 -7.29 -22.75 16.90
C MET A 1 -7.82 -21.67 15.98
N VAL A 2 -8.52 -20.65 16.50
CA VAL A 2 -8.91 -19.50 15.69
C VAL A 2 -7.64 -18.66 15.53
N GLY A 3 -6.96 -18.79 14.39
CA GLY A 3 -5.83 -17.94 14.05
C GLY A 3 -6.24 -16.48 14.10
N ALA A 4 -5.36 -15.62 14.61
CA ALA A 4 -5.72 -14.23 14.88
C ALA A 4 -6.08 -13.48 13.58
N VAL A 5 -7.15 -12.67 13.65
CA VAL A 5 -7.88 -12.12 12.50
C VAL A 5 -7.02 -11.16 11.67
N VAL A 6 -6.84 -11.44 10.37
CA VAL A 6 -6.06 -10.61 9.45
C VAL A 6 -6.72 -9.24 9.24
N LYS A 7 -5.95 -8.18 9.43
CA LYS A 7 -6.38 -6.79 9.24
C LYS A 7 -5.96 -6.25 7.88
N VAL A 8 -6.91 -5.82 7.07
CA VAL A 8 -6.67 -5.18 5.77
C VAL A 8 -7.09 -3.72 5.83
N LEU A 9 -6.17 -2.83 5.43
CA LEU A 9 -6.44 -1.39 5.31
C LEU A 9 -6.52 -0.97 3.84
N GLY A 10 -7.69 -0.49 3.42
CA GLY A 10 -7.83 0.21 2.15
C GLY A 10 -7.45 1.69 2.29
N ILE A 11 -6.70 2.23 1.33
CA ILE A 11 -6.46 3.68 1.19
C ILE A 11 -7.11 4.16 -0.11
N SER A 12 -8.15 4.98 0.00
CA SER A 12 -8.84 5.57 -1.16
C SER A 12 -8.21 6.91 -1.55
N GLY A 13 -7.71 6.97 -2.78
CA GLY A 13 -7.18 8.16 -3.43
C GLY A 13 -8.23 9.05 -4.12
N SER A 14 -9.50 8.63 -4.10
CA SER A 14 -10.59 9.38 -4.75
C SER A 14 -11.02 10.58 -3.92
N GLU A 15 -11.22 11.72 -4.59
CA GLU A 15 -11.86 12.90 -4.01
C GLU A 15 -13.38 12.77 -3.92
N ARG A 16 -13.99 11.84 -4.68
CA ARG A 16 -15.45 11.78 -4.88
C ARG A 16 -16.11 10.86 -3.86
N PRO A 17 -17.01 11.37 -3.00
CA PRO A 17 -17.83 10.53 -2.13
C PRO A 17 -18.78 9.66 -2.96
N GLY A 18 -18.83 8.36 -2.64
CA GLY A 18 -19.71 7.39 -3.30
C GLY A 18 -19.33 7.07 -4.75
N GLY A 19 -18.16 7.50 -5.21
CA GLY A 19 -17.65 7.19 -6.54
C GLY A 19 -17.20 5.73 -6.70
N SER A 20 -16.82 5.35 -7.91
CA SER A 20 -16.44 3.97 -8.26
C SER A 20 -15.32 3.41 -7.37
N THR A 21 -14.30 4.20 -7.02
CA THR A 21 -13.21 3.76 -6.11
C THR A 21 -13.73 3.33 -4.74
N GLU A 22 -14.72 4.04 -4.18
CA GLU A 22 -15.32 3.64 -2.90
C GLU A 22 -16.19 2.40 -3.05
N LYS A 23 -17.00 2.31 -4.09
CA LYS A 23 -17.82 1.11 -4.36
C LYS A 23 -16.96 -0.14 -4.54
N VAL A 24 -15.80 0.00 -5.17
CA VAL A 24 -14.82 -1.09 -5.29
C VAL A 24 -14.23 -1.45 -3.92
N LEU A 25 -13.88 -0.47 -3.08
CA LEU A 25 -13.39 -0.75 -1.72
C LEU A 25 -14.47 -1.34 -0.80
N ASP A 26 -15.74 -0.99 -0.99
CA ASP A 26 -16.86 -1.62 -0.30
C ASP A 26 -16.92 -3.12 -0.64
N HIS A 27 -16.83 -3.46 -1.94
CA HIS A 27 -16.74 -4.85 -2.42
C HIS A 27 -15.51 -5.59 -1.88
N VAL A 28 -14.35 -4.94 -1.83
CA VAL A 28 -13.14 -5.49 -1.18
C VAL A 28 -13.43 -5.80 0.30
N GLY A 29 -14.09 -4.88 1.00
CA GLY A 29 -14.46 -5.08 2.40
C GLY A 29 -15.43 -6.24 2.60
N GLU A 30 -16.39 -6.45 1.71
CA GLU A 30 -17.27 -7.61 1.70
C GLU A 30 -16.48 -8.91 1.52
N LEU A 31 -15.58 -8.97 0.53
CA LEU A 31 -14.73 -10.14 0.26
C LEU A 31 -13.80 -10.49 1.43
N VAL A 32 -13.20 -9.47 2.07
CA VAL A 32 -12.32 -9.63 3.22
C VAL A 32 -13.08 -10.21 4.40
N ARG A 33 -14.24 -9.63 4.73
CA ARG A 33 -15.09 -10.10 5.83
C ARG A 33 -15.66 -11.48 5.59
N ALA A 34 -16.07 -11.79 4.35
CA ALA A 34 -16.57 -13.11 3.96
C ALA A 34 -15.52 -14.22 4.16
N GLN A 35 -14.23 -13.87 4.17
CA GLN A 35 -13.13 -14.81 4.45
C GLN A 35 -12.62 -14.71 5.90
N GLY A 36 -13.35 -14.04 6.79
CA GLY A 36 -12.98 -13.93 8.21
C GLY A 36 -11.81 -12.98 8.50
N GLY A 37 -11.55 -12.02 7.60
CA GLY A 37 -10.65 -10.89 7.86
C GLY A 37 -11.40 -9.65 8.33
N GLU A 38 -10.66 -8.68 8.87
CA GLU A 38 -11.14 -7.34 9.19
C GLU A 38 -10.75 -6.36 8.09
N PHE A 39 -11.69 -5.50 7.70
CA PHE A 39 -11.43 -4.45 6.72
C PHE A 39 -11.81 -3.09 7.27
N SER A 40 -10.87 -2.15 7.16
CA SER A 40 -11.11 -0.72 7.37
C SER A 40 -10.59 0.09 6.20
N CYS A 41 -11.07 1.33 6.07
CA CYS A 41 -10.69 2.21 4.97
C CYS A 41 -10.28 3.59 5.50
N VAL A 42 -9.24 4.16 4.90
CA VAL A 42 -8.88 5.59 4.97
C VAL A 42 -9.29 6.23 3.67
N ARG A 43 -10.09 7.28 3.74
CA ARG A 43 -10.46 8.10 2.60
C ARG A 43 -9.63 9.37 2.65
N LEU A 44 -8.64 9.52 1.76
CA LEU A 44 -7.72 10.67 1.79
C LEU A 44 -8.42 12.02 1.58
N ARG A 45 -9.69 12.03 1.15
CA ARG A 45 -10.51 13.23 1.10
C ARG A 45 -10.97 13.75 2.47
N ASP A 46 -11.07 12.86 3.46
CA ASP A 46 -11.57 13.15 4.80
C ASP A 46 -10.42 13.51 5.76
N HIS A 47 -9.19 13.64 5.22
CA HIS A 47 -7.96 13.90 5.96
C HIS A 47 -7.21 15.09 5.36
N GLU A 48 -6.57 15.87 6.23
CA GLU A 48 -5.65 16.92 5.84
C GLU A 48 -4.28 16.30 5.51
N VAL A 49 -3.91 16.35 4.24
CA VAL A 49 -2.60 15.89 3.75
C VAL A 49 -1.94 17.08 3.08
N THR A 50 -1.06 17.76 3.82
CA THR A 50 -0.38 18.96 3.33
C THR A 50 0.66 18.58 2.27
N PRO A 51 0.71 19.24 1.09
CA PRO A 51 1.75 19.00 0.12
C PRO A 51 3.17 19.23 0.66
N CYS A 52 4.15 18.49 0.13
CA CYS A 52 5.54 18.65 0.55
C CYS A 52 6.08 20.03 0.15
N GLY A 53 6.78 20.70 1.06
CA GLY A 53 7.46 21.97 0.80
C GLY A 53 8.90 21.79 0.30
N ALA A 54 9.60 22.91 0.10
CA ALA A 54 10.94 22.97 -0.50
C ALA A 54 12.12 22.75 0.45
N CYS A 55 11.91 22.42 1.73
CA CYS A 55 12.98 22.48 2.74
C CYS A 55 14.11 21.44 2.51
N GLY A 56 13.79 20.26 1.99
CA GLY A 56 14.77 19.19 1.78
C GLY A 56 15.34 18.55 3.06
N ASP A 57 14.91 18.98 4.26
CA ASP A 57 15.47 18.56 5.55
C ASP A 57 15.39 17.05 5.80
N CYS A 58 14.40 16.36 5.19
CA CYS A 58 14.27 14.91 5.27
C CYS A 58 15.51 14.15 4.80
N ASN A 59 16.36 14.77 3.98
CA ASN A 59 17.63 14.20 3.51
C ASN A 59 18.71 14.11 4.59
N TYR A 60 18.67 15.00 5.59
CA TYR A 60 19.74 15.12 6.57
C TYR A 60 19.34 14.68 7.98
N ARG A 61 18.04 14.72 8.30
CA ARG A 61 17.53 14.29 9.62
C ARG A 61 17.22 12.80 9.69
N ASP A 62 17.16 12.28 10.90
CA ASP A 62 16.87 10.89 11.27
C ASP A 62 15.44 10.68 11.82
N ARG A 63 14.63 11.74 11.88
CA ARG A 63 13.27 11.70 12.43
C ARG A 63 12.14 12.06 11.44
N PRO A 64 10.88 11.61 11.68
CA PRO A 64 9.72 11.91 10.85
C PRO A 64 9.38 13.41 10.73
N CYS A 65 8.64 13.78 9.67
CA CYS A 65 8.27 15.16 9.32
C CYS A 65 7.56 15.90 10.46
N ALA A 66 7.90 17.18 10.65
CA ALA A 66 7.32 18.02 11.70
C ALA A 66 6.07 18.79 11.24
N THR A 67 5.71 18.71 9.96
CA THR A 67 4.45 19.26 9.44
C THR A 67 3.29 18.64 10.21
N ARG A 68 2.38 19.49 10.70
CA ARG A 68 1.19 19.06 11.43
C ARG A 68 0.07 18.84 10.41
N ASP A 69 -0.18 17.58 10.10
CA ASP A 69 -1.24 17.10 9.22
C ASP A 69 -1.67 15.69 9.68
N ASP A 70 -2.60 15.05 8.98
CA ASP A 70 -3.15 13.73 9.38
C ASP A 70 -2.28 12.54 8.90
N VAL A 71 -1.20 12.80 8.17
CA VAL A 71 -0.34 11.73 7.61
C VAL A 71 0.25 10.81 8.70
N PRO A 72 0.73 11.29 9.87
CA PRO A 72 1.20 10.42 10.94
C PRO A 72 0.15 9.40 11.38
N ALA A 73 -1.10 9.85 11.61
CA ALA A 73 -2.19 8.98 12.05
C ALA A 73 -2.58 7.95 10.98
N ILE A 74 -2.51 8.32 9.70
CA ILE A 74 -2.72 7.36 8.60
C ILE A 74 -1.58 6.33 8.58
N VAL A 75 -0.33 6.74 8.76
CA VAL A 75 0.83 5.84 8.82
C VAL A 75 0.72 4.88 10.00
N GLU A 76 0.29 5.32 11.18
CA GLU A 76 0.05 4.44 12.33
C GLU A 76 -0.97 3.33 12.00
N ARG A 77 -2.06 3.68 11.32
CA ARG A 77 -3.04 2.69 10.84
C ARG A 77 -2.44 1.72 9.82
N MET A 78 -1.53 2.18 8.96
CA MET A 78 -0.80 1.32 8.02
C MET A 78 0.13 0.35 8.77
N VAL A 79 0.76 0.79 9.86
CA VAL A 79 1.62 -0.04 10.70
C VAL A 79 0.83 -1.10 11.46
N ASP A 80 -0.40 -0.79 11.93
CA ASP A 80 -1.28 -1.78 12.61
C ASP A 80 -1.86 -2.84 11.64
N ALA A 81 -1.97 -2.54 10.35
CA ALA A 81 -2.55 -3.46 9.36
C ALA A 81 -1.59 -4.59 8.95
N ASP A 82 -2.11 -5.78 8.67
CA ASP A 82 -1.33 -6.89 8.09
C ASP A 82 -1.12 -6.71 6.58
N ALA A 83 -2.12 -6.10 5.91
CA ALA A 83 -2.09 -5.81 4.49
C ALA A 83 -2.66 -4.42 4.18
N ILE A 84 -2.12 -3.80 3.13
CA ILE A 84 -2.52 -2.48 2.65
C ILE A 84 -2.91 -2.57 1.18
N ILE A 85 -4.07 -2.00 0.84
CA ILE A 85 -4.56 -1.91 -0.53
C ILE A 85 -4.68 -0.44 -0.91
N TYR A 86 -3.88 0.00 -1.88
CA TYR A 86 -4.07 1.30 -2.51
C TYR A 86 -5.15 1.21 -3.58
N ALA A 87 -6.15 2.09 -3.51
CA ALA A 87 -7.16 2.24 -4.55
C ALA A 87 -7.20 3.67 -5.05
N ALA A 88 -6.96 3.88 -6.35
CA ALA A 88 -6.88 5.21 -6.92
C ALA A 88 -7.60 5.33 -8.28
N PRO A 89 -8.28 6.45 -8.55
CA PRO A 89 -8.76 6.74 -9.89
C PRO A 89 -7.66 7.33 -10.77
N VAL A 90 -7.82 7.23 -12.10
CA VAL A 90 -6.99 7.93 -13.08
C VAL A 90 -7.54 9.32 -13.38
N HIS A 91 -6.74 10.36 -13.15
CA HIS A 91 -7.08 11.77 -13.38
C HIS A 91 -6.08 12.41 -14.33
N GLY A 92 -6.54 12.96 -15.46
CA GLY A 92 -5.67 13.64 -16.42
C GLY A 92 -4.52 12.77 -16.94
N PHE A 93 -4.78 11.48 -17.18
CA PHE A 93 -3.76 10.46 -17.49
C PHE A 93 -2.72 10.25 -16.38
N GLY A 94 -3.01 10.62 -15.13
CA GLY A 94 -2.10 10.43 -14.00
C GLY A 94 -2.79 9.88 -12.76
N LEU A 95 -1.98 9.65 -11.73
CA LEU A 95 -2.47 9.31 -10.40
C LEU A 95 -3.24 10.50 -9.81
N ALA A 96 -4.38 10.23 -9.16
CA ALA A 96 -5.15 11.27 -8.49
C ALA A 96 -4.31 12.05 -7.47
N HIS A 97 -4.42 13.38 -7.49
CA HIS A 97 -3.61 14.29 -6.69
C HIS A 97 -3.59 13.94 -5.19
N LYS A 98 -4.73 13.58 -4.58
CA LYS A 98 -4.76 13.17 -3.16
C LYS A 98 -3.86 11.98 -2.85
N MET A 99 -3.88 10.96 -3.71
CA MET A 99 -2.99 9.81 -3.55
C MET A 99 -1.53 10.20 -3.81
N GLN A 100 -1.26 10.99 -4.85
CA GLN A 100 0.09 11.47 -5.16
C GLN A 100 0.71 12.22 -3.98
N THR A 101 -0.02 13.20 -3.44
CA THR A 101 0.42 13.97 -2.27
C THR A 101 0.64 13.08 -1.07
N PHE A 102 -0.26 12.12 -0.82
CA PHE A 102 -0.13 11.18 0.29
C PHE A 102 1.12 10.30 0.17
N ILE A 103 1.36 9.65 -0.98
CA ILE A 103 2.52 8.75 -1.11
C ILE A 103 3.86 9.48 -1.04
N GLU A 104 3.92 10.73 -1.50
CA GLU A 104 5.08 11.60 -1.30
C GLU A 104 5.29 11.87 0.20
N ARG A 105 4.26 12.37 0.87
CA ARG A 105 4.30 12.74 2.29
C ARG A 105 4.61 11.55 3.18
N ALA A 106 3.89 10.44 3.03
CA ALA A 106 4.13 9.21 3.78
C ALA A 106 5.55 8.68 3.51
N GLY A 107 5.95 8.59 2.23
CA GLY A 107 7.26 8.04 1.84
C GLY A 107 8.44 8.83 2.39
N VAL A 108 8.60 10.09 1.96
CA VAL A 108 9.78 10.88 2.35
C VAL A 108 9.67 11.46 3.76
N GLY A 109 8.45 11.64 4.26
CA GLY A 109 8.18 12.24 5.56
C GLY A 109 8.24 11.26 6.72
N TYR A 110 7.92 9.97 6.51
CA TYR A 110 7.68 9.03 7.61
C TYR A 110 8.25 7.61 7.37
N LEU A 111 7.99 7.01 6.22
CA LEU A 111 8.23 5.56 6.02
C LEU A 111 9.70 5.22 5.75
N ARG A 112 10.48 6.12 5.15
CA ARG A 112 11.89 5.85 4.76
C ARG A 112 12.87 5.70 5.93
N PHE A 113 12.49 6.11 7.14
CA PHE A 113 13.40 6.14 8.29
C PHE A 113 13.61 4.74 8.88
N GLU A 114 12.53 4.01 9.10
CA GLU A 114 12.56 2.69 9.76
C GLU A 114 12.00 1.57 8.87
N ARG A 115 11.38 1.91 7.73
CA ARG A 115 10.68 0.95 6.85
C ARG A 115 9.68 0.08 7.63
N PRO A 116 8.75 0.66 8.43
CA PRO A 116 7.87 -0.09 9.32
C PRO A 116 6.80 -0.92 8.58
N LEU A 117 6.72 -0.81 7.25
CA LEU A 117 5.82 -1.60 6.42
C LEU A 117 6.50 -2.81 5.77
N ALA A 118 7.78 -3.05 6.06
CA ALA A 118 8.50 -4.18 5.50
C ALA A 118 7.77 -5.50 5.80
N ASN A 119 7.71 -6.39 4.81
CA ASN A 119 7.00 -7.67 4.83
C ASN A 119 5.47 -7.61 4.98
N LYS A 120 4.85 -6.43 5.08
CA LYS A 120 3.38 -6.32 4.96
C LYS A 120 2.95 -6.63 3.53
N VAL A 121 1.75 -7.17 3.37
CA VAL A 121 1.21 -7.52 2.05
C VAL A 121 0.60 -6.29 1.38
N GLY A 122 0.96 -6.04 0.12
CA GLY A 122 0.53 -4.89 -0.66
C GLY A 122 -0.31 -5.26 -1.87
N GLY A 123 -1.42 -4.57 -2.05
CA GLY A 123 -2.29 -4.65 -3.23
C GLY A 123 -2.53 -3.27 -3.86
N VAL A 124 -2.79 -3.25 -5.17
CA VAL A 124 -3.12 -2.02 -5.91
C VAL A 124 -4.37 -2.25 -6.73
N ILE A 125 -5.28 -1.28 -6.69
CA ILE A 125 -6.49 -1.22 -7.49
C ILE A 125 -6.51 0.11 -8.22
N VAL A 126 -6.69 0.08 -9.53
CA VAL A 126 -6.84 1.31 -10.33
C VAL A 126 -8.17 1.33 -11.04
N ILE A 127 -8.90 2.43 -10.89
CA ILE A 127 -10.18 2.63 -11.56
C ILE A 127 -9.99 3.68 -12.65
N SER A 128 -10.35 3.34 -13.88
CA SER A 128 -10.29 4.28 -15.01
C SER A 128 -11.56 4.21 -15.85
N ARG A 129 -11.76 5.21 -16.71
CA ARG A 129 -12.78 5.10 -17.75
C ARG A 129 -12.29 4.23 -18.92
N ARG A 130 -11.09 4.51 -19.43
CA ARG A 130 -10.54 3.87 -20.65
C ARG A 130 -9.02 3.79 -20.75
N TYR A 131 -8.25 4.66 -20.08
CA TYR A 131 -6.84 4.85 -20.40
C TYR A 131 -5.95 5.06 -19.17
N ASN A 132 -4.68 4.66 -19.37
CA ASN A 132 -3.52 4.86 -18.50
C ASN A 132 -3.59 4.25 -17.10
N GLU A 133 -4.54 3.34 -16.85
CA GLU A 133 -4.61 2.57 -15.61
C GLU A 133 -3.30 1.84 -15.28
N MET A 134 -2.59 1.31 -16.28
CA MET A 134 -1.34 0.58 -16.10
C MET A 134 -0.20 1.46 -15.57
N ALA A 135 -0.06 2.69 -16.05
CA ALA A 135 1.00 3.58 -15.58
C ALA A 135 0.77 3.98 -14.11
N VAL A 136 -0.48 4.29 -13.76
CA VAL A 136 -0.88 4.58 -12.38
C VAL A 136 -0.69 3.35 -11.47
N TYR A 137 -1.06 2.16 -11.96
CA TYR A 137 -0.86 0.91 -11.23
C TYR A 137 0.62 0.66 -10.95
N ASN A 138 1.47 0.79 -11.97
CA ASN A 138 2.91 0.58 -11.84
C ASN A 138 3.54 1.58 -10.87
N GLN A 139 3.11 2.84 -10.87
CA GLN A 139 3.59 3.84 -9.91
C GLN A 139 3.29 3.42 -8.46
N LEU A 140 2.08 2.94 -8.19
CA LEU A 140 1.69 2.48 -6.85
C LEU A 140 2.40 1.18 -6.46
N VAL A 141 2.63 0.26 -7.39
CA VAL A 141 3.46 -0.93 -7.15
C VAL A 141 4.89 -0.54 -6.78
N LEU A 142 5.50 0.41 -7.49
CA LEU A 142 6.81 0.94 -7.13
C LEU A 142 6.82 1.56 -5.73
N ASN A 143 5.72 2.21 -5.31
CA ASN A 143 5.58 2.71 -3.95
C ASN A 143 5.50 1.59 -2.90
N LEU A 144 4.79 0.48 -3.18
CA LEU A 144 4.79 -0.70 -2.30
C LEU A 144 6.19 -1.29 -2.16
N LEU A 145 6.89 -1.47 -3.29
CA LEU A 145 8.25 -2.01 -3.31
C LEU A 145 9.25 -1.09 -2.59
N LEU A 146 9.12 0.23 -2.78
CA LEU A 146 9.91 1.23 -2.05
C LEU A 146 9.79 1.03 -0.52
N ASN A 147 8.63 0.60 -0.04
CA ASN A 147 8.37 0.35 1.38
C ASN A 147 8.63 -1.11 1.81
N ARG A 148 9.33 -1.90 0.97
CA ARG A 148 9.70 -3.31 1.23
C ARG A 148 8.48 -4.22 1.50
N MET A 149 7.34 -3.87 0.92
CA MET A 149 6.12 -4.67 1.01
C MET A 149 6.14 -5.84 0.03
N ILE A 150 5.40 -6.90 0.38
CA ILE A 150 5.21 -8.08 -0.47
C ILE A 150 4.04 -7.80 -1.40
N VAL A 151 4.34 -7.61 -2.69
CA VAL A 151 3.30 -7.39 -3.71
C VAL A 151 2.70 -8.73 -4.10
N VAL A 152 1.38 -8.86 -3.96
CA VAL A 152 0.64 -10.04 -4.45
C VAL A 152 -0.06 -9.71 -5.77
N GLY A 153 0.07 -10.60 -6.74
CA GLY A 153 -0.64 -10.51 -8.02
C GLY A 153 -1.61 -11.66 -8.22
N SER A 154 -2.55 -11.51 -9.15
CA SER A 154 -3.57 -12.51 -9.52
C SER A 154 -3.41 -13.05 -10.95
N GLY A 155 -2.23 -12.86 -11.54
CA GLY A 155 -1.99 -12.97 -12.98
C GLY A 155 -2.12 -11.60 -13.63
N PHE A 156 -3.34 -11.12 -13.80
CA PHE A 156 -3.61 -9.76 -14.27
C PHE A 156 -3.67 -8.73 -13.13
N PRO A 157 -3.25 -7.47 -13.35
CA PRO A 157 -3.44 -6.37 -12.42
C PRO A 157 -4.92 -6.08 -12.15
N ALA A 158 -5.27 -5.64 -10.93
CA ALA A 158 -6.64 -5.24 -10.59
C ALA A 158 -6.97 -3.85 -11.16
N LEU A 159 -7.23 -3.82 -12.46
CA LEU A 159 -7.67 -2.62 -13.20
C LEU A 159 -9.15 -2.76 -13.49
N LEU A 160 -9.91 -1.73 -13.13
CA LEU A 160 -11.36 -1.73 -13.23
C LEU A 160 -11.80 -0.59 -14.14
N ARG A 161 -12.59 -0.88 -15.16
CA ARG A 161 -13.11 0.14 -16.08
C ARG A 161 -14.57 0.50 -15.82
N GLY A 162 -14.85 1.78 -15.60
CA GLY A 162 -16.21 2.30 -15.42
C GLY A 162 -16.21 3.83 -15.30
N GLY A 163 -17.09 4.51 -16.03
CA GLY A 163 -17.23 5.97 -16.00
C GLY A 163 -18.15 6.47 -14.89
N HIS A 164 -19.09 5.63 -14.46
CA HIS A 164 -20.03 5.88 -13.38
C HIS A 164 -19.92 4.85 -12.24
N PRO A 165 -20.47 5.16 -11.05
CA PRO A 165 -20.59 4.17 -9.98
C PRO A 165 -21.21 2.86 -10.48
N ASP A 166 -20.69 1.75 -9.97
CA ASP A 166 -21.12 0.38 -10.28
C ASP A 166 -20.90 -0.13 -11.73
N GLU A 167 -20.59 0.73 -12.71
CA GLU A 167 -20.26 0.27 -14.08
C GLU A 167 -19.06 -0.67 -14.12
N TRP A 168 -18.12 -0.51 -13.19
CA TRP A 168 -16.94 -1.40 -13.05
C TRP A 168 -17.31 -2.87 -12.85
N ARG A 169 -18.52 -3.17 -12.38
CA ARG A 169 -19.01 -4.54 -12.21
C ARG A 169 -19.20 -5.27 -13.54
N GLN A 170 -19.32 -4.53 -14.65
CA GLN A 170 -19.44 -5.08 -16.00
C GLN A 170 -18.09 -5.49 -16.58
N ASP A 171 -16.98 -5.02 -16.00
CA ASP A 171 -15.62 -5.42 -16.37
C ASP A 171 -15.27 -6.77 -15.73
N ALA A 172 -15.78 -7.86 -16.30
CA ALA A 172 -15.68 -9.19 -15.72
C ALA A 172 -14.23 -9.63 -15.46
N GLU A 173 -13.29 -9.24 -16.31
CA GLU A 173 -11.86 -9.56 -16.15
C GLU A 173 -11.22 -8.74 -15.03
N GLY A 174 -11.53 -7.44 -14.97
CA GLY A 174 -11.10 -6.56 -13.88
C GLY A 174 -11.61 -7.02 -12.51
N VAL A 175 -12.90 -7.40 -12.43
CA VAL A 175 -13.53 -7.93 -11.21
C VAL A 175 -12.89 -9.27 -10.81
N SER A 176 -12.70 -10.20 -11.76
CA SER A 176 -12.04 -11.49 -11.48
C SER A 176 -10.61 -11.30 -10.96
N SER A 177 -9.87 -10.34 -11.52
CA SER A 177 -8.51 -10.01 -11.10
C SER A 177 -8.50 -9.40 -9.69
N LEU A 178 -9.41 -8.46 -9.42
CA LEU A 178 -9.62 -7.89 -8.09
C LEU A 178 -9.88 -8.97 -7.04
N ASP A 179 -10.88 -9.83 -7.26
CA ASP A 179 -11.29 -10.86 -6.31
C ASP A 179 -10.14 -11.84 -5.99
N ARG A 180 -9.39 -12.24 -7.03
CA ARG A 180 -8.21 -13.12 -6.88
C ARG A 180 -7.08 -12.42 -6.13
N MET A 181 -6.84 -11.13 -6.38
CA MET A 181 -5.82 -10.36 -5.68
C MET A 181 -6.17 -10.22 -4.18
N VAL A 182 -7.43 -9.95 -3.85
CA VAL A 182 -7.91 -9.87 -2.45
C VAL A 182 -7.75 -11.22 -1.74
N ARG A 183 -8.16 -12.33 -2.35
CA ARG A 183 -7.96 -13.68 -1.80
C ARG A 183 -6.48 -13.96 -1.50
N ARG A 184 -5.60 -13.69 -2.46
CA ARG A 184 -4.15 -13.90 -2.31
C ARG A 184 -3.52 -12.99 -1.26
N THR A 185 -4.04 -11.76 -1.11
CA THR A 185 -3.65 -10.84 -0.04
C THR A 185 -3.91 -11.47 1.32
N LEU A 186 -5.12 -12.01 1.52
CA LEU A 186 -5.50 -12.65 2.78
C LEU A 186 -4.72 -13.93 3.04
N ASP A 187 -4.56 -14.80 2.03
CA ASP A 187 -3.83 -16.05 2.19
C ASP A 187 -2.36 -15.82 2.56
N MET A 188 -1.70 -14.86 1.91
CA MET A 188 -0.33 -14.49 2.25
C MET A 188 -0.23 -13.88 3.65
N ALA A 189 -1.12 -12.94 4.00
CA ALA A 189 -1.11 -12.33 5.33
C ALA A 189 -1.37 -13.36 6.44
N ARG A 190 -2.30 -14.30 6.23
CA ARG A 190 -2.55 -15.42 7.15
C ARG A 190 -1.32 -16.30 7.31
N LEU A 191 -0.64 -16.63 6.20
CA LEU A 191 0.57 -17.46 6.25
C LEU A 191 1.66 -16.80 7.10
N LEU A 192 1.95 -15.53 6.82
CA LEU A 192 2.96 -14.75 7.55
C LEU A 192 2.67 -14.69 9.05
N ARG A 193 1.41 -14.41 9.40
CA ARG A 193 0.99 -14.27 10.80
C ARG A 193 0.92 -15.61 11.54
N SER A 194 0.39 -16.65 10.89
CA SER A 194 0.24 -17.97 11.50
C SER A 194 1.60 -18.58 11.80
N ASN A 195 2.58 -18.40 10.91
CA ASN A 195 3.93 -18.87 11.16
C ASN A 195 4.59 -18.07 12.29
N ALA A 196 4.54 -16.74 12.27
CA ALA A 196 5.10 -15.92 13.35
C ALA A 196 4.54 -16.29 14.74
N THR A 197 3.24 -16.61 14.79
CA THR A 197 2.60 -17.09 16.02
C THR A 197 3.09 -18.46 16.46
N ALA A 198 3.37 -19.36 15.50
CA ALA A 198 3.78 -20.74 15.77
C ALA A 198 5.27 -20.89 16.10
N SER A 199 6.15 -20.13 15.43
CA SER A 199 7.59 -20.17 15.63
C SER A 199 8.09 -19.21 16.72
N GLY A 200 7.33 -18.15 17.02
CA GLY A 200 7.79 -17.04 17.87
C GLY A 200 8.74 -16.07 17.16
N GLU A 201 9.02 -16.31 15.87
CA GLU A 201 9.92 -15.50 15.03
C GLU A 201 9.25 -15.14 13.70
N PRO A 202 9.51 -13.97 13.11
CA PRO A 202 8.95 -13.62 11.81
C PRO A 202 9.42 -14.60 10.70
N VAL A 203 8.52 -14.96 9.79
CA VAL A 203 8.84 -15.82 8.61
C VAL A 203 10.00 -15.26 7.79
N LEU A 204 9.99 -13.94 7.64
CA LEU A 204 10.93 -13.18 6.84
C LEU A 204 11.69 -12.27 7.81
N PRO A 205 12.89 -12.66 8.26
CA PRO A 205 13.70 -11.79 9.12
C PRO A 205 14.10 -10.52 8.36
N LEU A 206 14.17 -9.40 9.09
CA LEU A 206 14.54 -8.09 8.56
C LEU A 206 15.98 -7.77 8.95
N ASP A 207 16.91 -8.51 8.34
CA ASP A 207 18.35 -8.38 8.61
C ASP A 207 19.01 -7.29 7.74
N ASP A 208 18.23 -6.63 6.88
CA ASP A 208 18.74 -5.69 5.89
C ASP A 208 18.84 -4.26 6.42
N VAL A 209 20.07 -3.74 6.40
CA VAL A 209 20.40 -2.38 6.82
C VAL A 209 19.57 -1.37 6.01
N ASN A 210 18.95 -0.41 6.70
CA ASN A 210 18.21 0.68 6.06
C ASN A 210 19.13 1.42 5.06
N GLU A 211 18.64 1.73 3.85
CA GLU A 211 19.42 2.36 2.78
C GLU A 211 20.00 3.73 3.14
N ARG A 212 19.53 4.34 4.23
CA ARG A 212 20.05 5.59 4.78
C ARG A 212 21.24 5.41 5.72
N GLN A 213 21.48 4.20 6.21
CA GLN A 213 22.66 3.88 7.00
C GLN A 213 23.82 3.57 6.06
N ALA A 214 25.02 4.06 6.40
CA ALA A 214 26.20 3.78 5.62
C ALA A 214 26.47 2.27 5.59
N ARG A 215 26.50 1.67 4.39
CA ARG A 215 26.94 0.28 4.25
C ARG A 215 28.40 0.20 4.75
N PRO A 216 28.77 -0.79 5.58
CA PRO A 216 30.17 -1.03 5.90
C PRO A 216 30.93 -1.16 4.58
N ARG A 217 31.98 -0.34 4.38
CA ARG A 217 32.90 -0.56 3.26
C ARG A 217 33.42 -1.98 3.42
N ALA A 218 33.18 -2.84 2.43
CA ALA A 218 33.84 -4.14 2.40
C ALA A 218 35.33 -3.86 2.56
N VAL A 219 35.92 -4.37 3.65
CA VAL A 219 37.37 -4.26 3.88
C VAL A 219 38.00 -4.84 2.63
N ALA A 220 38.66 -3.99 1.85
CA ALA A 220 39.40 -4.44 0.69
C ALA A 220 40.34 -5.52 1.20
N ARG A 221 40.08 -6.78 0.83
CA ARG A 221 41.04 -7.85 1.06
C ARG A 221 42.31 -7.35 0.40
N ALA A 222 43.29 -6.99 1.21
CA ALA A 222 44.63 -6.71 0.74
C ALA A 222 45.04 -7.95 -0.06
N ALA A 223 45.00 -7.81 -1.38
CA ALA A 223 45.51 -8.83 -2.28
C ALA A 223 47.02 -8.80 -2.09
N GLY A 224 47.49 -9.63 -1.16
CA GLY A 224 48.88 -10.05 -1.15
C GLY A 224 49.11 -10.89 -2.39
N ARG A 225 49.87 -10.32 -3.34
CA ARG A 225 50.85 -10.98 -4.22
C ARG A 225 51.56 -9.92 -5.04
#